data_AF-A0A813XX65-F1
#
_entry.id   AF-A0A813XX65-F1
#
_cell.length_a   1.000
_cell.length_b   1.000
_cell.length_c   1.000
_cell.angle_alpha   90.00
_cell.angle_beta   90.00
_cell.angle_gamma   90.00
#
_symmetry.space_group_name_H-M   'P 1'
#
loop_
_entity.id
_entity.type
_entity.pdbx_description
1 polymer ?
#
loop_
_entity_poly.entity_id
_entity_poly.type
_entity_poly.pdbx_seq_one_letter_code
_entity_poly.pdbx_strand_id
1 'polypeptide(L)'
;MLRIIIFLVITTFAICERQTPPSHPLWPDGFKTQALITAFDENNQPHLHRSLFYYAYTNQTASGKWHGQERHDHFGYCYGWALNESSCTILIIGDVYVISQNLCCIAMPGNFGVPRDWLQSATWLGIEEIHGRTVDHWYAWEHEYWSDVDEPRNGVRYSGPNFKTPRQFTDYDAWEIAPQDPRLFDLPKDTDCSKPCP
;
A
#
# COMPACT_ATOMS: atom_id res chain seq x y z
N MET A 1 64.71 -38.14 -6.78
CA MET A 1 63.91 -37.24 -5.91
C MET A 1 62.63 -36.90 -6.65
N LEU A 2 61.52 -37.56 -6.30
CA LEU A 2 60.21 -37.36 -6.94
C LEU A 2 59.41 -36.37 -6.08
N ARG A 3 59.12 -35.18 -6.60
CA ARG A 3 58.28 -34.17 -5.92
C ARG A 3 56.82 -34.42 -6.31
N ILE A 4 56.04 -34.95 -5.37
CA ILE A 4 54.59 -35.09 -5.50
C ILE A 4 53.97 -33.71 -5.28
N ILE A 5 53.39 -33.13 -6.33
CA ILE A 5 52.61 -31.89 -6.27
C ILE A 5 51.17 -32.31 -5.97
N ILE A 6 50.70 -32.07 -4.75
CA ILE A 6 49.31 -32.27 -4.35
C ILE A 6 48.52 -31.05 -4.82
N PHE A 7 47.71 -31.20 -5.86
CA PHE A 7 46.70 -30.21 -6.23
C PHE A 7 45.52 -30.31 -5.27
N LEU A 8 45.43 -29.36 -4.34
CA LEU A 8 44.27 -29.20 -3.46
C LEU A 8 43.13 -28.58 -4.28
N VAL A 9 42.21 -29.42 -4.76
CA VAL A 9 40.97 -28.96 -5.39
C VAL A 9 40.05 -28.48 -4.26
N ILE A 10 40.06 -27.16 -4.02
CA ILE A 10 39.07 -26.51 -3.14
C ILE A 10 37.77 -26.42 -3.95
N THR A 11 36.92 -27.42 -3.82
CA THR A 11 35.52 -27.31 -4.24
C THR A 11 34.83 -26.31 -3.32
N THR A 12 34.70 -25.06 -3.78
CA THR A 12 33.82 -24.08 -3.15
C THR A 12 32.38 -24.57 -3.36
N PHE A 13 31.85 -25.29 -2.37
CA PHE A 13 30.42 -25.50 -2.27
C PHE A 13 29.82 -24.11 -2.02
N ALA A 14 29.20 -23.55 -3.06
CA ALA A 14 28.29 -22.43 -2.89
C ALA A 14 27.16 -22.94 -1.99
N ILE A 15 27.26 -22.62 -0.71
CA ILE A 15 26.17 -22.83 0.24
C ILE A 15 25.06 -21.91 -0.27
N CYS A 16 24.12 -22.48 -1.00
CA CYS A 16 22.88 -21.83 -1.34
C CYS A 16 22.11 -21.73 -0.02
N GLU A 17 22.41 -20.69 0.75
CA GLU A 17 21.74 -20.40 2.01
C GLU A 17 20.28 -20.14 1.66
N ARG A 18 19.45 -21.15 1.90
CA ARG A 18 18.02 -21.08 1.61
C ARG A 18 17.44 -20.00 2.49
N GLN A 19 17.18 -18.83 1.90
CA GLN A 19 16.61 -17.71 2.64
C GLN A 19 15.27 -18.16 3.24
N THR A 20 15.15 -18.02 4.55
CA THR A 20 13.90 -18.28 5.27
C THR A 20 13.00 -17.07 5.14
N PRO A 21 11.70 -17.24 4.83
CA PRO A 21 10.76 -16.13 4.86
C PRO A 21 10.80 -15.42 6.22
N PRO A 22 10.82 -14.09 6.25
CA PRO A 22 10.72 -13.36 7.50
C PRO A 22 9.29 -13.44 8.05
N SER A 23 9.06 -12.95 9.27
CA SER A 23 7.71 -12.82 9.83
C SER A 23 6.86 -11.86 8.99
N HIS A 24 5.53 -11.96 9.05
CA HIS A 24 4.68 -10.93 8.43
C HIS A 24 4.79 -9.62 9.22
N PRO A 25 5.04 -8.47 8.56
CA PRO A 25 5.12 -7.19 9.25
C PRO A 25 3.72 -6.74 9.72
N LEU A 26 3.70 -6.00 10.82
CA LEU A 26 2.49 -5.38 11.35
C LEU A 26 2.55 -3.88 11.12
N TRP A 27 1.44 -3.28 10.73
CA TRP A 27 1.33 -1.83 10.82
C TRP A 27 1.39 -1.36 12.28
N PRO A 28 1.91 -0.16 12.56
CA PRO A 28 1.81 0.45 13.88
C PRO A 28 0.36 0.86 14.15
N ASP A 29 0.01 1.07 15.42
CA ASP A 29 -1.37 1.43 15.83
C ASP A 29 -1.82 2.80 15.27
N GLY A 30 -0.88 3.64 14.83
CA GLY A 30 -1.19 4.87 14.14
C GLY A 30 0.00 5.38 13.36
N PHE A 31 -0.26 5.88 12.15
CA PHE A 31 0.75 6.55 11.35
C PHE A 31 0.12 7.53 10.36
N LYS A 32 0.98 8.40 9.85
CA LYS A 32 0.72 9.27 8.71
C LYS A 32 1.86 9.13 7.72
N THR A 33 1.56 9.09 6.43
CA THR A 33 2.57 9.08 5.37
C THR A 33 2.05 9.77 4.12
N GLN A 34 2.95 10.32 3.31
CA GLN A 34 2.61 10.71 1.95
C GLN A 34 2.80 9.52 1.03
N ALA A 35 2.06 9.49 -0.07
CA ALA A 35 2.28 8.50 -1.11
C ALA A 35 2.19 9.14 -2.49
N LEU A 36 3.04 8.66 -3.39
CA LEU A 36 2.90 8.87 -4.81
C LEU A 36 2.10 7.70 -5.38
N ILE A 37 0.94 8.00 -5.95
CA ILE A 37 0.12 7.00 -6.60
C ILE A 37 0.31 7.16 -8.10
N THR A 38 0.68 6.06 -8.75
CA THR A 38 0.84 5.97 -10.20
C THR A 38 -0.27 5.07 -10.74
N ALA A 39 -1.23 5.64 -11.44
CA ALA A 39 -2.28 4.89 -12.13
C ALA A 39 -2.02 4.91 -13.64
N PHE A 40 -2.20 3.79 -14.33
CA PHE A 40 -2.01 3.68 -15.77
C PHE A 40 -3.36 3.61 -16.45
N ASP A 41 -3.59 4.41 -17.50
CA ASP A 41 -4.81 4.33 -18.30
C ASP A 41 -4.80 3.13 -19.27
N GLU A 42 -5.86 2.99 -20.07
CA GLU A 42 -6.01 1.93 -21.07
C GLU A 42 -4.89 1.94 -22.14
N ASN A 43 -4.27 3.09 -22.38
CA ASN A 43 -3.13 3.27 -23.28
C ASN A 43 -1.78 3.09 -22.57
N ASN A 44 -1.81 2.65 -21.31
CA ASN A 44 -0.66 2.50 -20.44
C ASN A 44 0.13 3.82 -20.24
N GLN A 45 -0.54 4.98 -20.32
CA GLN A 45 0.05 6.25 -19.90
C GLN A 45 -0.07 6.40 -18.38
N PRO A 46 1.02 6.79 -17.69
CA PRO A 46 0.99 6.99 -16.25
C PRO A 46 0.38 8.33 -15.88
N HIS A 47 -0.47 8.31 -14.87
CA HIS A 47 -1.10 9.44 -14.21
C HIS A 47 -0.66 9.44 -12.75
N LEU A 48 0.06 10.49 -12.38
CA LEU A 48 0.70 10.62 -11.09
C LEU A 48 -0.11 11.56 -10.21
N HIS A 49 -0.29 11.22 -8.93
CA HIS A 49 -0.84 12.15 -7.97
C HIS A 49 -0.30 11.90 -6.56
N ARG A 50 -0.22 12.97 -5.78
CA ARG A 50 0.19 12.91 -4.37
C ARG A 50 -1.02 12.76 -3.47
N SER A 51 -0.93 11.81 -2.54
CA SER A 51 -1.93 11.61 -1.50
C SER A 51 -1.30 11.65 -0.11
N LEU A 52 -2.09 12.09 0.86
CA LEU A 52 -1.79 11.96 2.28
C LEU A 52 -2.62 10.82 2.85
N PHE A 53 -1.95 9.86 3.50
CA PHE A 53 -2.58 8.72 4.13
C PHE A 53 -2.45 8.79 5.64
N TYR A 54 -3.58 8.59 6.32
CA TYR A 54 -3.68 8.44 7.77
C TYR A 54 -4.24 7.07 8.09
N TYR A 55 -3.65 6.44 9.11
CA TYR A 55 -4.10 5.16 9.62
C TYR A 55 -4.22 5.21 11.14
N ALA A 56 -5.28 4.60 11.65
CA ALA A 56 -5.44 4.33 13.07
C ALA A 56 -6.00 2.93 13.29
N TYR A 57 -5.46 2.21 14.26
CA TYR A 57 -5.97 0.94 14.75
C TYR A 57 -6.36 1.11 16.21
N THR A 58 -7.66 1.16 16.48
CA THR A 58 -8.20 1.37 17.83
C THR A 58 -9.32 0.38 18.10
N ASN A 59 -9.35 -0.22 19.29
CA ASN A 59 -10.37 -1.21 19.67
C ASN A 59 -10.57 -2.32 18.62
N GLN A 60 -9.46 -2.84 18.09
CA GLN A 60 -9.43 -3.88 17.05
C GLN A 60 -10.05 -3.48 15.70
N THR A 61 -10.30 -2.18 15.49
CA THR A 61 -10.87 -1.64 14.26
C THR A 61 -9.84 -0.73 13.59
N ALA A 62 -9.58 -0.99 12.31
CA ALA A 62 -8.76 -0.13 11.48
C ALA A 62 -9.60 0.99 10.85
N SER A 63 -9.05 2.19 10.83
CA SER A 63 -9.58 3.33 10.09
C SER A 63 -8.50 3.90 9.20
N GLY A 64 -8.88 4.23 7.97
CA GLY A 64 -7.98 4.73 6.94
C GLY A 64 -8.54 5.98 6.31
N LYS A 65 -7.69 6.97 6.02
CA LYS A 65 -8.07 8.14 5.26
C LYS A 65 -7.00 8.50 4.25
N TRP A 66 -7.36 8.41 2.99
CA TRP A 66 -6.58 8.88 1.86
C TRP A 66 -7.13 10.20 1.38
N HIS A 67 -6.31 11.23 1.30
CA HIS A 67 -6.72 12.54 0.81
C HIS A 67 -5.78 13.03 -0.29
N GLY A 68 -6.36 13.37 -1.44
CA GLY A 68 -5.65 13.82 -2.63
C GLY A 68 -6.01 15.27 -2.89
N GLN A 69 -4.99 16.10 -3.07
CA GLN A 69 -5.13 17.56 -3.18
C GLN A 69 -5.06 18.07 -4.63
N GLU A 70 -4.81 17.18 -5.59
CA GLU A 70 -4.60 17.54 -6.99
C GLU A 70 -5.84 17.19 -7.82
N ARG A 71 -6.10 17.97 -8.89
CA ARG A 71 -7.22 17.71 -9.79
C ARG A 71 -7.02 16.35 -10.47
N HIS A 72 -8.06 15.52 -10.41
CA HIS A 72 -8.03 14.19 -11.01
C HIS A 72 -8.79 14.21 -12.34
N ASP A 73 -8.06 14.01 -13.42
CA ASP A 73 -8.61 13.87 -14.76
C ASP A 73 -8.95 12.41 -15.11
N HIS A 74 -8.47 11.42 -14.36
CA HIS A 74 -8.60 9.99 -14.71
C HIS A 74 -9.06 9.05 -13.57
N PHE A 75 -9.58 7.89 -13.97
CA PHE A 75 -10.26 6.85 -13.16
C PHE A 75 -9.44 6.25 -12.00
N GLY A 76 -8.14 6.54 -11.90
CA GLY A 76 -7.24 5.89 -10.95
C GLY A 76 -7.35 6.37 -9.49
N TYR A 77 -7.97 7.53 -9.24
CA TYR A 77 -8.12 8.07 -7.89
C TYR A 77 -9.59 8.23 -7.49
N CYS A 78 -9.89 7.89 -6.25
CA CYS A 78 -11.27 7.74 -5.76
C CYS A 78 -12.13 6.81 -6.65
N TYR A 79 -11.50 5.74 -7.16
CA TYR A 79 -12.12 4.70 -7.99
C TYR A 79 -12.94 5.23 -9.18
N GLY A 80 -12.61 6.41 -9.69
CA GLY A 80 -13.34 7.03 -10.80
C GLY A 80 -14.73 7.56 -10.45
N TRP A 81 -15.12 7.64 -9.18
CA TRP A 81 -16.42 8.23 -8.78
C TRP A 81 -16.37 9.75 -8.64
N ALA A 82 -15.19 10.31 -8.36
CA ALA A 82 -14.97 11.75 -8.17
C ALA A 82 -14.23 12.39 -9.36
N LEU A 83 -14.59 12.03 -10.60
CA LEU A 83 -13.97 12.59 -11.80
C LEU A 83 -14.16 14.10 -11.87
N ASN A 84 -13.13 14.83 -12.30
CA ASN A 84 -13.09 16.29 -12.41
C ASN A 84 -13.10 17.08 -11.09
N GLU A 85 -13.10 16.40 -9.95
CA GLU A 85 -12.99 17.05 -8.66
C GLU A 85 -11.54 17.53 -8.42
N SER A 86 -11.38 18.69 -7.79
CA SER A 86 -10.07 19.26 -7.47
C SER A 86 -9.35 18.53 -6.35
N SER A 87 -10.10 17.77 -5.56
CA SER A 87 -9.61 16.97 -4.44
C SER A 87 -10.62 15.89 -4.12
N CYS A 88 -10.16 14.76 -3.62
CA CYS A 88 -11.04 13.71 -3.15
C CYS A 88 -10.44 12.99 -1.95
N THR A 89 -11.30 12.44 -1.11
CA THR A 89 -10.95 11.66 0.08
C THR A 89 -11.59 10.28 -0.02
N ILE A 90 -10.79 9.23 0.18
CA ILE A 90 -11.28 7.89 0.47
C ILE A 90 -11.20 7.71 1.98
N LEU A 91 -12.35 7.56 2.62
CA LEU A 91 -12.46 7.34 4.06
C LEU A 91 -12.94 5.91 4.32
N ILE A 92 -12.23 5.18 5.16
CA ILE A 92 -12.47 3.77 5.46
C ILE A 92 -12.78 3.66 6.95
N ILE A 93 -14.05 3.48 7.29
CA ILE A 93 -14.58 3.36 8.67
C ILE A 93 -15.73 2.34 8.72
N GLY A 94 -15.41 1.07 8.54
CA GLY A 94 -16.42 0.01 8.38
C GLY A 94 -16.91 -0.11 6.94
N ASP A 95 -17.33 1.01 6.34
CA ASP A 95 -17.53 1.14 4.89
C ASP A 95 -16.41 1.97 4.25
N VAL A 96 -16.34 1.93 2.91
CA VAL A 96 -15.49 2.80 2.10
C VAL A 96 -16.33 3.93 1.53
N TYR A 97 -16.03 5.16 1.96
CA TYR A 97 -16.66 6.38 1.53
C TYR A 97 -15.76 7.12 0.53
N VAL A 98 -16.38 7.71 -0.48
CA VAL A 98 -15.74 8.68 -1.38
C VAL A 98 -16.34 10.04 -1.10
N ILE A 99 -15.46 11.01 -0.82
CA ILE A 99 -15.84 12.37 -0.40
C ILE A 99 -15.10 13.39 -1.27
N SER A 100 -15.83 14.25 -1.96
CA SER A 100 -15.31 15.39 -2.73
C SER A 100 -16.16 16.64 -2.47
N GLN A 101 -15.99 17.71 -3.26
CA GLN A 101 -16.77 18.93 -3.08
C GLN A 101 -18.27 18.70 -3.30
N ASN A 102 -18.62 17.87 -4.28
CA ASN A 102 -20.02 17.65 -4.69
C ASN A 102 -20.50 16.20 -4.53
N LEU A 103 -19.69 15.36 -3.88
CA LEU A 103 -19.98 13.93 -3.71
C LEU A 103 -19.70 13.51 -2.28
N CYS A 104 -20.65 12.82 -1.66
CA CYS A 104 -20.37 11.93 -0.54
C CYS A 104 -21.19 10.66 -0.74
N CYS A 105 -20.53 9.51 -0.80
CA CYS A 105 -21.21 8.26 -1.10
C CYS A 105 -20.43 7.05 -0.58
N ILE A 106 -21.12 5.92 -0.48
CA ILE A 106 -20.57 4.60 -0.14
C ILE A 106 -20.11 3.94 -1.44
N ALA A 107 -18.80 3.80 -1.61
CA ALA A 107 -18.22 3.07 -2.74
C ALA A 107 -18.26 1.56 -2.52
N MET A 108 -18.00 1.11 -1.28
CA MET A 108 -18.05 -0.30 -0.92
C MET A 108 -18.56 -0.47 0.51
N PRO A 109 -19.72 -1.13 0.71
CA PRO A 109 -20.22 -1.42 2.06
C PRO A 109 -19.42 -2.55 2.71
N GLY A 110 -19.17 -2.44 4.02
CA GLY A 110 -18.64 -3.49 4.88
C GLY A 110 -17.21 -3.97 4.57
N ASN A 111 -16.37 -3.13 3.96
CA ASN A 111 -15.13 -3.58 3.32
C ASN A 111 -13.88 -2.76 3.71
N PHE A 112 -12.82 -3.49 4.11
CA PHE A 112 -11.40 -3.10 4.07
C PHE A 112 -10.86 -1.98 4.97
N GLY A 113 -11.16 -1.99 6.27
CA GLY A 113 -10.12 -1.50 7.18
C GLY A 113 -8.85 -2.31 6.91
N VAL A 114 -7.76 -1.71 6.42
CA VAL A 114 -6.52 -2.47 6.18
C VAL A 114 -6.08 -2.98 7.54
N PRO A 115 -6.16 -4.30 7.79
CA PRO A 115 -6.00 -4.81 9.13
C PRO A 115 -4.55 -4.62 9.54
N ARG A 116 -4.29 -4.56 10.84
CA ARG A 116 -2.93 -4.33 11.34
C ARG A 116 -1.95 -5.37 10.82
N ASP A 117 -2.44 -6.59 10.63
CA ASP A 117 -1.78 -7.74 10.02
C ASP A 117 -2.11 -7.86 8.52
N TRP A 118 -2.02 -6.76 7.78
CA TRP A 118 -2.28 -6.63 6.34
C TRP A 118 -1.59 -7.66 5.42
N LEU A 119 -0.51 -8.32 5.89
CA LEU A 119 0.15 -9.41 5.17
C LEU A 119 -0.10 -10.80 5.78
N GLN A 120 -1.07 -10.95 6.68
CA GLN A 120 -1.47 -12.24 7.21
C GLN A 120 -1.92 -13.14 6.05
N SER A 121 -1.23 -14.28 5.88
CA SER A 121 -1.40 -15.22 4.76
C SER A 121 -0.76 -14.80 3.44
N ALA A 122 0.01 -13.71 3.39
CA ALA A 122 0.78 -13.37 2.21
C ALA A 122 1.93 -14.37 1.98
N THR A 123 2.20 -14.64 0.71
CA THR A 123 3.35 -15.46 0.29
C THR A 123 4.54 -14.55 0.11
N TRP A 124 5.64 -14.82 0.83
CA TRP A 124 6.90 -14.13 0.61
C TRP A 124 7.53 -14.62 -0.70
N LEU A 125 7.84 -13.68 -1.59
CA LEU A 125 8.40 -13.93 -2.91
C LEU A 125 9.91 -13.75 -2.96
N GLY A 126 10.50 -13.06 -1.98
CA GLY A 126 11.93 -12.84 -1.87
C GLY A 126 12.28 -11.41 -1.50
N ILE A 127 13.54 -11.05 -1.74
CA ILE A 127 14.08 -9.71 -1.53
C ILE A 127 14.30 -9.05 -2.89
N GLU A 128 13.93 -7.79 -3.02
CA GLU A 128 14.11 -6.97 -4.23
C GLU A 128 14.72 -5.61 -3.90
N GLU A 129 15.15 -4.87 -4.93
CA GLU A 129 15.56 -3.47 -4.81
C GLU A 129 14.52 -2.58 -5.50
N ILE A 130 13.94 -1.64 -4.74
CA ILE A 130 13.00 -0.63 -5.25
C ILE A 130 13.51 0.75 -4.88
N HIS A 131 13.79 1.59 -5.88
CA HIS A 131 14.28 2.95 -5.69
C HIS A 131 15.52 3.04 -4.77
N GLY A 132 16.43 2.07 -4.88
CA GLY A 132 17.63 1.98 -4.04
C GLY A 132 17.37 1.48 -2.61
N ARG A 133 16.16 0.99 -2.30
CA ARG A 133 15.81 0.37 -1.01
C ARG A 133 15.71 -1.15 -1.18
N THR A 134 16.36 -1.88 -0.29
CA THR A 134 16.19 -3.33 -0.17
C THR A 134 14.87 -3.62 0.55
N VAL A 135 13.99 -4.40 -0.08
CA VAL A 135 12.63 -4.66 0.40
C VAL A 135 12.28 -6.14 0.35
N ASP A 136 11.43 -6.58 1.27
CA ASP A 136 10.73 -7.87 1.16
C ASP A 136 9.54 -7.72 0.21
N HIS A 137 9.40 -8.67 -0.71
CA HIS A 137 8.30 -8.74 -1.66
C HIS A 137 7.30 -9.83 -1.24
N TRP A 138 6.02 -9.47 -1.24
CA TRP A 138 4.91 -10.32 -0.82
C TRP A 138 3.77 -10.32 -1.85
N TYR A 139 3.05 -11.43 -1.91
CA TYR A 139 1.84 -11.56 -2.73
C TYR A 139 0.66 -12.07 -1.91
N ALA A 140 -0.48 -11.38 -2.00
CA ALA A 140 -1.74 -11.79 -1.40
C ALA A 140 -2.95 -11.20 -2.14
N TRP A 141 -4.02 -11.99 -2.30
CA TRP A 141 -5.30 -11.56 -2.87
C TRP A 141 -5.20 -10.82 -4.23
N GLU A 142 -4.33 -11.28 -5.14
CA GLU A 142 -4.07 -10.63 -6.44
C GLU A 142 -3.35 -9.28 -6.37
N HIS A 143 -2.76 -8.97 -5.21
CA HIS A 143 -1.94 -7.78 -4.99
C HIS A 143 -0.51 -8.17 -4.65
N GLU A 144 0.41 -7.27 -5.01
CA GLU A 144 1.79 -7.30 -4.52
C GLU A 144 2.03 -6.18 -3.52
N TYR A 145 2.92 -6.48 -2.59
CA TYR A 145 3.26 -5.61 -1.49
C TYR A 145 4.76 -5.66 -1.25
N TRP A 146 5.34 -4.51 -0.94
CA TRP A 146 6.75 -4.41 -0.59
C TRP A 146 6.88 -3.74 0.77
N SER A 147 7.70 -4.32 1.64
CA SER A 147 7.98 -3.79 2.97
C SER A 147 9.48 -3.62 3.19
N ASP A 148 9.88 -2.73 4.09
CA ASP A 148 11.28 -2.68 4.54
C ASP A 148 11.72 -4.05 5.09
N VAL A 149 12.98 -4.41 4.84
CA VAL A 149 13.60 -5.61 5.41
C VAL A 149 13.92 -5.45 6.90
N ASP A 150 14.25 -4.23 7.32
CA ASP A 150 14.60 -3.88 8.70
C ASP A 150 13.38 -3.39 9.49
N GLU A 151 13.37 -3.66 10.80
CA GLU A 151 12.33 -3.17 11.71
C GLU A 151 12.24 -1.62 11.69
N PRO A 152 11.02 -1.05 11.64
CA PRO A 152 9.71 -1.68 11.89
C PRO A 152 9.02 -2.29 10.66
N ARG A 153 9.74 -2.50 9.54
CA ARG A 153 9.25 -3.19 8.33
C ARG A 153 8.00 -2.55 7.72
N ASN A 154 8.06 -1.22 7.60
CA ASN A 154 6.99 -0.39 7.06
C ASN A 154 6.67 -0.76 5.61
N GLY A 155 5.43 -0.47 5.18
CA GLY A 155 5.05 -0.58 3.78
C GLY A 155 5.82 0.41 2.91
N VAL A 156 6.41 -0.07 1.83
CA VAL A 156 7.17 0.73 0.86
C VAL A 156 6.36 0.92 -0.42
N ARG A 157 5.75 -0.16 -0.93
CA ARG A 157 4.93 -0.11 -2.13
C ARG A 157 3.75 -1.06 -2.01
N TYR A 158 2.68 -0.71 -2.71
CA TYR A 158 1.51 -1.55 -2.95
C TYR A 158 1.16 -1.53 -4.44
N SER A 159 0.71 -2.65 -4.99
CA SER A 159 0.09 -2.73 -6.32
C SER A 159 -1.39 -3.07 -6.25
N GLY A 160 -2.19 -2.37 -7.06
CA GLY A 160 -3.61 -2.65 -7.24
C GLY A 160 -3.87 -4.05 -7.79
N PRO A 161 -5.12 -4.56 -7.65
CA PRO A 161 -5.43 -5.93 -8.03
C PRO A 161 -5.29 -6.08 -9.54
N ASN A 162 -4.75 -7.23 -9.96
CA ASN A 162 -4.52 -7.58 -11.36
C ASN A 162 -3.54 -6.63 -12.07
N PHE A 163 -2.36 -7.14 -12.39
CA PHE A 163 -1.38 -6.60 -13.37
C PHE A 163 -1.91 -6.26 -14.78
N LYS A 164 -3.23 -6.24 -14.97
CA LYS A 164 -3.93 -5.84 -16.18
C LYS A 164 -4.27 -4.35 -16.08
N THR A 165 -4.21 -3.67 -17.21
CA THR A 165 -4.56 -2.26 -17.33
C THR A 165 -6.04 -2.04 -16.94
N PRO A 166 -6.36 -1.01 -16.14
CA PRO A 166 -5.45 -0.02 -15.54
C PRO A 166 -4.66 -0.57 -14.35
N ARG A 167 -3.33 -0.47 -14.41
CA ARG A 167 -2.44 -0.83 -13.30
C ARG A 167 -2.36 0.33 -12.31
N GLN A 168 -2.19 0.05 -11.02
CA GLN A 168 -1.94 1.08 -10.02
C GLN A 168 -0.80 0.67 -9.10
N PHE A 169 0.10 1.62 -8.82
CA PHE A 169 1.08 1.50 -7.74
C PHE A 169 0.86 2.64 -6.74
N THR A 170 1.10 2.33 -5.48
CA THR A 170 1.15 3.30 -4.39
C THR A 170 2.52 3.18 -3.74
N ASP A 171 3.35 4.18 -3.94
CA ASP A 171 4.68 4.31 -3.36
C ASP A 171 4.59 5.17 -2.09
N TYR A 172 4.85 4.56 -0.94
CA TYR A 172 4.83 5.25 0.34
C TYR A 172 6.15 5.97 0.60
N ASP A 173 6.06 7.22 1.04
CA ASP A 173 7.20 7.99 1.54
C ASP A 173 7.53 7.58 2.99
N ALA A 174 8.25 8.45 3.71
CA ALA A 174 8.58 8.24 5.12
C ALA A 174 7.33 8.22 6.01
N TRP A 175 7.32 7.28 6.96
CA TRP A 175 6.24 7.06 7.91
C TRP A 175 6.44 7.91 9.16
N GLU A 176 5.43 8.71 9.51
CA GLU A 176 5.33 9.42 10.78
C GLU A 176 4.47 8.60 11.74
N ILE A 177 5.12 7.81 12.59
CA ILE A 177 4.45 6.89 13.54
C ILE A 177 3.99 7.69 14.76
N ALA A 178 2.67 7.87 14.89
CA ALA A 178 2.04 8.58 16.00
C ALA A 178 0.53 8.23 16.08
N PRO A 179 -0.09 8.34 17.27
CA PRO A 179 -1.54 8.30 17.38
C PRO A 179 -2.20 9.38 16.51
N GLN A 180 -3.29 9.03 15.83
CA GLN A 180 -4.04 9.96 14.99
C GLN A 180 -5.22 10.57 15.75
N ASP A 181 -5.61 11.81 15.42
CA ASP A 181 -6.82 12.43 15.96
C ASP A 181 -8.06 11.65 15.45
N PRO A 182 -8.91 11.08 16.33
CA PRO A 182 -10.09 10.33 15.91
C PRO A 182 -11.03 11.10 14.98
N ARG A 183 -11.08 12.44 15.13
CA ARG A 183 -11.94 13.31 14.30
C ARG A 183 -11.51 13.35 12.83
N LEU A 184 -10.30 12.90 12.50
CA LEU A 184 -9.88 12.77 11.09
C LEU A 184 -10.78 11.81 10.32
N PHE A 185 -11.39 10.85 11.03
CA PHE A 185 -12.21 9.78 10.47
C PHE A 185 -13.71 10.04 10.60
N ASP A 186 -14.13 11.22 11.07
CA ASP A 186 -15.53 11.60 11.09
C ASP A 186 -16.04 11.88 9.66
N LEU A 187 -17.26 11.43 9.37
CA LEU A 187 -17.95 11.83 8.15
C LEU A 187 -18.32 13.34 8.18
N PRO A 188 -18.37 14.01 7.02
CA PRO A 188 -18.89 15.37 6.93
C PRO A 188 -20.31 15.45 7.49
N LYS A 189 -20.56 16.38 8.41
CA LYS A 189 -21.86 16.50 9.10
C LYS A 189 -22.98 17.05 8.21
N ASP A 190 -22.61 17.90 7.25
CA ASP A 190 -23.55 18.65 6.42
C ASP A 190 -23.74 18.02 5.03
N THR A 191 -23.37 16.74 4.86
CA THR A 191 -23.45 16.03 3.58
C THR A 191 -24.03 14.63 3.78
N ASP A 192 -24.99 14.26 2.94
CA ASP A 192 -25.58 12.92 2.95
C ASP A 192 -24.63 11.92 2.29
N CYS A 193 -23.96 11.11 3.12
CA CYS A 193 -23.04 10.06 2.70
C CYS A 193 -23.68 8.67 2.68
N SER A 194 -25.01 8.57 2.87
CA SER A 194 -25.71 7.27 3.02
C SER A 194 -26.00 6.57 1.69
N LYS A 195 -25.80 7.26 0.57
CA LYS A 195 -26.13 6.76 -0.77
C LYS A 195 -24.95 6.01 -1.39
N PRO A 196 -25.20 4.98 -2.20
CA PRO A 196 -24.14 4.35 -2.99
C PRO A 196 -23.55 5.34 -4.00
N CYS A 197 -22.28 5.15 -4.36
CA CYS A 197 -21.66 5.95 -5.42
C CYS A 197 -22.29 5.65 -6.80
N PRO A 198 -22.34 6.66 -7.71
CA PRO A 198 -23.12 6.65 -8.95
C PRO A 198 -22.54 5.88 -10.13
#